data_AF-A0A7V5CMS7-F1
#
_entry.id   AF-A0A7V5CMS7-F1
#
_cell.length_a   1.000
_cell.length_b   1.000
_cell.length_c   1.000
_cell.angle_alpha   90.00
_cell.angle_beta   90.00
_cell.angle_gamma   90.00
#
_symmetry.space_group_name_H-M   'P 1'
#
loop_
_entity.id
_entity.type
_entity.pdbx_description
1 polymer ?
#
loop_
_entity_poly.entity_id
_entity_poly.type
_entity_poly.pdbx_seq_one_letter_code
_entity_poly.pdbx_strand_id
1 'polypeptide(L)'
;MRSALLVSIITLLVLTSGIAHCAPGNLFPNPGFELGTDASGIPADWWLWEQDHGKVKCSIDTAVFHSGARSFRMDVPEGGFTLLVNHGIPVAVGEKFKISVWVRAVDTKAEKSDAGVVVNAAFRRDD
;
A
#
# COMPACT_ATOMS: atom_id res chain seq x y z
N MET A 1 -38.62 24.83 -51.36
CA MET A 1 -38.82 23.40 -50.99
C MET A 1 -37.65 22.56 -51.52
N ARG A 2 -36.68 22.24 -50.66
CA ARG A 2 -35.79 21.05 -50.68
C ARG A 2 -35.30 20.87 -49.23
N SER A 3 -36.04 20.11 -48.44
CA SER A 3 -35.60 18.81 -47.91
C SER A 3 -34.43 18.98 -46.92
N ALA A 4 -34.64 19.29 -45.63
CA ALA A 4 -35.20 18.43 -44.59
C ALA A 4 -34.50 17.06 -44.49
N LEU A 5 -33.19 17.02 -44.24
CA LEU A 5 -32.50 15.79 -43.81
C LEU A 5 -31.11 16.06 -43.20
N LEU A 6 -31.03 16.85 -42.13
CA LEU A 6 -29.76 17.08 -41.42
C LEU A 6 -29.90 17.25 -39.89
N VAL A 7 -31.05 16.88 -39.33
CA VAL A 7 -31.36 17.03 -37.89
C VAL A 7 -31.34 15.68 -37.15
N SER A 8 -31.02 14.56 -37.81
CA SER A 8 -31.28 13.22 -37.26
C SER A 8 -30.05 12.35 -36.90
N ILE A 9 -28.83 12.91 -36.85
CA ILE A 9 -27.60 12.14 -36.52
C ILE A 9 -26.82 12.72 -35.31
N ILE A 10 -27.31 13.79 -34.67
CA ILE A 10 -26.65 14.41 -33.48
C ILE A 10 -27.45 14.14 -32.20
N THR A 11 -28.13 12.99 -32.12
CA THR A 11 -28.95 12.64 -30.94
C THR A 11 -28.68 11.21 -30.48
N LEU A 12 -27.41 10.78 -30.47
CA LEU A 12 -27.01 9.62 -29.68
C LEU A 12 -25.50 9.59 -29.38
N LEU A 13 -24.93 10.71 -28.93
CA LEU A 13 -23.75 10.61 -28.07
C LEU A 13 -24.29 10.45 -26.66
N VAL A 14 -24.63 9.21 -26.31
CA VAL A 14 -24.89 8.84 -24.91
C VAL A 14 -23.61 9.18 -24.15
N LEU A 15 -23.66 10.30 -23.45
CA LEU A 15 -22.79 10.61 -22.33
C LEU A 15 -23.03 9.52 -21.28
N THR A 16 -22.41 8.35 -21.48
CA THR A 16 -21.91 7.61 -20.32
C THR A 16 -20.78 8.48 -19.81
N SER A 17 -21.13 9.54 -19.07
CA SER A 17 -20.27 10.07 -18.04
C SER A 17 -19.77 8.84 -17.33
N GLY A 18 -18.50 8.51 -17.56
CA GLY A 18 -17.88 7.40 -16.89
C GLY A 18 -18.24 7.59 -15.44
N ILE A 19 -18.90 6.60 -14.85
CA ILE A 19 -18.72 6.40 -13.43
C ILE A 19 -17.23 6.13 -13.37
N ALA A 20 -16.45 7.20 -13.22
CA ALA A 20 -15.18 7.14 -12.55
C ALA A 20 -15.58 6.67 -11.16
N HIS A 21 -15.76 5.35 -11.03
CA HIS A 21 -15.59 4.69 -9.78
C HIS A 21 -14.12 4.95 -9.52
N CYS A 22 -13.86 6.09 -8.87
CA CYS A 22 -12.68 6.24 -8.05
C CYS A 22 -12.85 5.06 -7.10
N ALA A 23 -12.24 3.92 -7.46
CA ALA A 23 -11.98 2.87 -6.51
C ALA A 23 -11.46 3.64 -5.29
N PRO A 24 -12.05 3.46 -4.10
CA PRO A 24 -11.56 4.15 -2.92
C PRO A 24 -10.05 4.03 -2.94
N GLY A 25 -9.36 5.17 -3.05
CA GLY A 25 -7.92 5.19 -3.04
C GLY A 25 -7.46 4.44 -1.80
N ASN A 26 -6.29 3.82 -1.86
CA ASN A 26 -5.74 3.16 -0.68
C ASN A 26 -5.75 4.17 0.49
N LEU A 27 -6.27 3.75 1.65
CA LEU A 27 -6.38 4.62 2.81
C LEU A 27 -5.01 4.97 3.37
N PHE A 28 -3.99 4.13 3.13
CA PHE A 28 -2.63 4.42 3.54
C PHE A 28 -1.94 5.38 2.55
N PRO A 29 -1.26 6.43 3.06
CA PRO A 29 -0.33 7.20 2.25
C PRO A 29 0.86 6.32 1.81
N ASN A 30 1.35 6.61 0.60
CA ASN A 30 2.50 5.94 0.00
C ASN A 30 2.48 4.39 0.08
N PRO A 31 1.40 3.70 -0.34
CA PRO A 31 1.26 2.26 -0.15
C PRO A 31 2.15 1.42 -1.08
N GLY A 32 2.68 2.05 -2.15
CA GLY A 32 3.58 1.45 -3.13
C GLY A 32 5.05 1.88 -2.96
N PHE A 33 5.38 2.66 -1.93
CA PHE A 33 6.76 3.11 -1.66
C PHE A 33 7.39 3.95 -2.77
N GLU A 34 6.57 4.68 -3.52
CA GLU A 34 6.99 5.49 -4.66
C GLU A 34 7.51 6.88 -4.26
N LEU A 35 7.25 7.31 -3.02
CA LEU A 35 7.78 8.58 -2.47
C LEU A 35 9.20 8.43 -1.90
N GLY A 36 9.82 9.53 -1.47
CA GLY A 36 11.18 9.54 -0.93
C GLY A 36 11.35 8.71 0.34
N THR A 37 12.60 8.59 0.81
CA THR A 37 12.93 7.98 2.11
C THR A 37 13.61 9.00 3.03
N ASP A 38 13.63 8.71 4.32
CA ASP A 38 14.52 9.39 5.25
C ASP A 38 15.98 8.91 5.09
N ALA A 39 16.88 9.43 5.95
CA ALA A 39 18.30 9.09 5.96
C ALA A 39 18.59 7.63 6.34
N SER A 40 17.64 6.96 6.98
CA SER A 40 17.71 5.53 7.37
C SER A 40 17.13 4.60 6.30
N GLY A 41 16.61 5.15 5.19
CA GLY A 41 16.00 4.38 4.11
C GLY A 41 14.54 4.00 4.37
N ILE A 42 13.90 4.60 5.37
CA ILE A 42 12.48 4.37 5.69
C ILE A 42 11.62 5.19 4.72
N PRO A 43 10.61 4.60 4.06
CA PRO A 43 9.76 5.31 3.11
C PRO A 43 8.90 6.37 3.79
N ALA A 44 8.69 7.50 3.11
CA ALA A 44 7.82 8.57 3.59
C ALA A 44 6.44 8.04 4.01
N ASP A 45 5.91 8.58 5.12
CA ASP A 45 4.66 8.20 5.78
C ASP A 45 4.64 6.82 6.47
N TRP A 46 5.81 6.18 6.61
CA TRP A 46 5.99 4.96 7.38
C TRP A 46 7.07 5.15 8.46
N TRP A 47 7.06 4.29 9.48
CA TRP A 47 8.15 4.18 10.45
C TRP A 47 8.43 2.73 10.80
N LEU A 48 9.61 2.48 11.36
CA LEU A 48 9.96 1.19 11.93
C LEU A 48 9.56 1.13 13.39
N TRP A 49 8.83 0.09 13.76
CA TRP A 49 8.65 -0.29 15.14
C TRP A 49 9.44 -1.56 15.42
N GLU A 50 10.43 -1.45 16.30
CA GLU A 50 11.37 -2.50 16.65
C GLU A 50 11.30 -2.74 18.16
N GLN A 51 11.21 -4.00 18.59
CA GLN A 51 11.30 -4.36 20.01
C GLN A 51 12.69 -4.91 20.40
N ASP A 52 13.46 -5.44 19.45
CA ASP A 52 14.69 -6.19 19.75
C ASP A 52 15.98 -5.60 19.15
N HIS A 53 15.95 -4.34 18.67
CA HIS A 53 17.11 -3.55 18.22
C HIS A 53 18.18 -4.32 17.42
N GLY A 54 17.76 -5.14 16.46
CA GLY A 54 18.67 -5.73 15.49
C GLY A 54 19.20 -4.66 14.53
N LYS A 55 20.33 -4.91 13.87
CA LYS A 55 20.81 -4.08 12.75
C LYS A 55 19.94 -4.29 11.51
N VAL A 56 18.70 -3.80 11.54
CA VAL A 56 17.81 -3.81 10.38
C VAL A 56 18.35 -2.83 9.37
N LYS A 57 18.52 -3.28 8.13
CA LYS A 57 18.86 -2.41 7.02
C LYS A 57 17.62 -2.20 6.17
N CYS A 58 17.25 -0.94 6.02
CA CYS A 58 16.11 -0.51 5.20
C CYS A 58 16.58 0.09 3.89
N SER A 59 15.90 -0.27 2.81
CA SER A 59 16.20 0.26 1.48
C SER A 59 14.99 0.17 0.56
N ILE A 60 15.08 0.92 -0.53
CA ILE A 60 14.15 0.83 -1.65
C ILE A 60 14.78 -0.06 -2.71
N ASP A 61 14.01 -1.05 -3.17
CA ASP A 61 14.39 -1.93 -4.25
C ASP A 61 13.67 -1.51 -5.54
N THR A 62 14.44 -1.25 -6.60
CA THR A 62 13.93 -0.89 -7.93
C THR A 62 14.04 -2.04 -8.94
N ALA A 63 14.57 -3.19 -8.54
CA ALA A 63 14.73 -4.37 -9.37
C ALA A 63 13.65 -5.42 -9.07
N VAL A 64 13.25 -5.53 -7.80
CA VAL A 64 12.19 -6.44 -7.35
C VAL A 64 11.04 -5.60 -6.80
N PHE A 65 9.91 -5.57 -7.49
CA PHE A 65 8.71 -4.86 -7.06
C PHE A 65 7.45 -5.55 -7.58
N HIS A 66 6.32 -5.32 -6.92
CA HIS A 66 5.03 -5.90 -7.30
C HIS A 66 4.25 -5.00 -8.27
N SER A 67 4.23 -3.70 -8.01
CA SER A 67 3.54 -2.69 -8.81
C SER A 67 4.33 -1.39 -8.79
N GLY A 68 4.16 -0.53 -9.78
CA GLY A 68 4.94 0.70 -9.89
C GLY A 68 6.38 0.42 -10.31
N ALA A 69 7.34 1.08 -9.68
CA ALA A 69 8.77 0.93 -9.96
C ALA A 69 9.58 0.58 -8.71
N ARG A 70 8.95 0.53 -7.53
CA ARG A 70 9.64 0.44 -6.24
C ARG A 70 8.99 -0.58 -5.32
N SER A 71 9.79 -1.18 -4.46
CA SER A 71 9.32 -1.87 -3.25
C SER A 71 10.21 -1.50 -2.07
N PHE A 72 9.70 -1.74 -0.86
CA PHE A 72 10.48 -1.59 0.36
C PHE A 72 11.12 -2.93 0.76
N ARG A 73 12.40 -2.88 1.11
CA ARG A 73 13.18 -4.03 1.55
C ARG A 73 13.70 -3.80 2.97
N MET A 74 13.49 -4.82 3.81
CA MET A 74 14.13 -4.96 5.12
C MET A 74 15.06 -6.16 5.10
N ASP A 75 16.34 -5.94 5.38
CA ASP A 75 17.28 -7.01 5.71
C ASP A 75 17.42 -7.09 7.23
N VAL A 76 17.06 -8.24 7.81
CA VAL A 76 17.05 -8.47 9.27
C VAL A 76 18.05 -9.59 9.62
N PRO A 77 19.36 -9.27 9.70
CA PRO A 77 20.42 -10.28 9.77
C PRO A 77 20.51 -11.03 11.11
N GLU A 78 20.13 -10.36 12.21
CA GLU A 78 20.26 -10.88 13.58
C GLU A 78 18.92 -11.42 14.13
N GLY A 79 17.86 -11.43 13.31
CA GLY A 79 16.50 -11.74 13.75
C GLY A 79 15.86 -10.62 14.58
N GLY A 80 14.83 -10.98 15.36
CA GLY A 80 14.08 -10.04 16.21
C GLY A 80 12.75 -9.60 15.62
N PHE A 81 11.94 -8.93 16.44
CA PHE A 81 10.63 -8.41 16.03
C PHE A 81 10.74 -6.99 15.48
N THR A 82 10.59 -6.86 14.16
CA THR A 82 10.59 -5.59 13.42
C THR A 82 9.37 -5.47 12.54
N LEU A 83 8.70 -4.32 12.59
CA LEU A 83 7.53 -4.00 11.77
C LEU A 83 7.74 -2.68 11.03
N LEU A 84 7.39 -2.66 9.75
CA LEU A 84 7.13 -1.41 9.05
C LEU A 84 5.67 -1.04 9.30
N VAL A 85 5.45 0.15 9.86
CA VAL A 85 4.14 0.61 10.34
C VAL A 85 3.77 1.92 9.64
N ASN A 86 2.49 2.08 9.28
CA ASN A 86 1.94 3.31 8.75
C ASN A 86 1.08 4.00 9.82
N HIS A 87 0.77 5.28 9.60
CA HIS A 87 -0.05 6.07 10.50
C HIS A 87 -1.42 5.43 10.72
N GLY A 88 -1.96 5.59 11.93
CA GLY A 88 -3.31 5.18 12.23
C GLY A 88 -4.29 5.90 11.32
N ILE A 89 -5.17 5.13 10.68
CA ILE A 89 -6.27 5.67 9.89
C ILE A 89 -7.51 5.72 10.78
N PRO A 90 -8.18 6.89 10.93
CA PRO A 90 -9.47 6.96 11.60
C PRO A 90 -10.49 6.06 10.89
N VAL A 91 -11.11 5.16 11.65
CA VAL A 91 -12.16 4.25 11.15
C VAL A 91 -13.39 4.32 12.04
N ALA A 92 -14.58 4.15 11.47
CA ALA A 92 -15.82 4.13 12.22
C ALA A 92 -16.16 2.71 12.74
N VAL A 93 -16.86 2.64 13.87
CA VAL A 93 -17.38 1.36 14.38
C VAL A 93 -18.34 0.75 13.35
N GLY A 94 -18.10 -0.51 12.99
CA GLY A 94 -18.91 -1.23 12.00
C GLY A 94 -18.51 -0.98 10.55
N GLU A 95 -17.52 -0.12 10.31
CA GLU A 95 -16.94 0.07 8.97
C GLU A 95 -16.22 -1.20 8.51
N LYS A 96 -16.37 -1.54 7.22
CA LYS A 96 -15.74 -2.70 6.61
C LYS A 96 -14.58 -2.25 5.73
N PHE A 97 -13.41 -2.81 5.98
CA PHE A 97 -12.20 -2.56 5.21
C PHE A 97 -11.66 -3.87 4.62
N LYS A 98 -10.87 -3.74 3.55
CA LYS A 98 -10.07 -4.82 3.00
C LYS A 98 -8.60 -4.47 3.23
N ILE A 99 -7.89 -5.36 3.92
CA ILE A 99 -6.44 -5.29 4.03
C ILE A 99 -5.85 -6.28 3.03
N SER A 100 -4.90 -5.80 2.24
CA SER A 100 -4.13 -6.64 1.31
C SER A 100 -2.71 -6.11 1.21
N VAL A 101 -1.73 -7.00 1.24
CA VAL A 101 -0.32 -6.66 1.11
C VAL A 101 0.37 -7.71 0.25
N TRP A 102 1.34 -7.27 -0.52
CA TRP A 102 2.27 -8.14 -1.25
C TRP A 102 3.58 -8.17 -0.49
N VAL A 103 3.96 -9.36 -0.01
CA VAL A 103 5.25 -9.55 0.66
C VAL A 103 6.00 -10.67 -0.02
N ARG A 104 7.30 -10.44 -0.20
CA ARG A 104 8.25 -11.45 -0.62
C ARG A 104 9.29 -11.60 0.48
N ALA A 105 9.52 -12.82 0.92
CA ALA A 105 10.62 -13.17 1.79
C ALA A 105 11.59 -14.11 1.06
N VAL A 106 12.88 -13.88 1.25
CA VAL A 106 13.97 -14.68 0.68
C VAL A 106 14.98 -14.96 1.78
N ASP A 107 15.68 -16.09 1.69
CA ASP A 107 16.76 -16.46 2.61
C ASP A 107 16.34 -16.48 4.10
N THR A 108 15.06 -16.75 4.37
CA THR A 108 14.50 -16.83 5.72
C THR A 108 15.03 -18.07 6.45
N LYS A 109 15.65 -17.85 7.61
CA LYS A 109 16.03 -18.92 8.53
C LYS A 109 14.95 -19.06 9.59
N ALA A 110 14.18 -20.13 9.53
CA ALA A 110 13.25 -20.47 10.61
C ALA A 110 14.04 -21.19 11.71
N GLU A 111 14.48 -20.46 12.74
CA GLU A 111 15.09 -21.06 13.92
C GLU A 111 14.06 -21.44 14.99
N LYS A 112 12.84 -20.89 14.89
CA LYS A 112 11.71 -21.15 15.78
C LYS A 112 10.41 -21.22 14.98
N SER A 113 9.37 -21.83 15.55
CA SER A 113 8.06 -22.01 14.92
C SER A 113 7.30 -20.70 14.68
N ASP A 114 7.69 -19.62 15.36
CA ASP A 114 7.13 -18.27 15.23
C ASP A 114 7.91 -17.38 14.25
N ALA A 115 9.00 -17.88 13.64
CA ALA A 115 9.74 -17.17 12.63
C ALA A 115 8.93 -17.08 11.32
N GLY A 116 8.63 -15.86 10.88
CA GLY A 116 7.87 -15.64 9.65
C GLY A 116 7.59 -14.18 9.34
N VAL A 117 6.90 -13.96 8.22
CA VAL A 117 6.35 -12.65 7.87
C VAL A 117 4.98 -12.51 8.52
N VAL A 118 4.78 -11.42 9.28
CA VAL A 118 3.49 -11.10 9.89
C VAL A 118 2.89 -9.89 9.20
N VAL A 119 1.59 -9.99 8.90
CA VAL A 119 0.76 -8.88 8.43
C VAL A 119 -0.32 -8.68 9.47
N ASN A 120 -0.39 -7.50 10.06
CA ASN A 120 -1.33 -7.20 11.14
C ASN A 120 -2.00 -5.84 10.92
N ALA A 121 -3.22 -5.70 11.43
CA ALA A 121 -3.85 -4.42 11.64
C ALA A 121 -4.30 -4.32 13.11
N ALA A 122 -3.92 -3.23 13.76
CA ALA A 122 -4.28 -2.93 15.13
C ALA A 122 -5.37 -1.86 15.16
N PHE A 123 -6.40 -2.07 15.99
CA PHE A 123 -7.49 -1.12 16.21
C PHE A 123 -7.37 -0.59 17.63
N ARG A 124 -7.38 0.73 17.77
CA ARG A 124 -7.39 1.42 19.04
C ARG A 124 -8.60 2.35 19.08
N ARG A 125 -9.27 2.42 20.23
CA ARG A 125 -10.28 3.44 20.51
C ARG A 125 -9.56 4.67 21.09
N ASP A 126 -10.01 5.85 20.70
CA ASP A 126 -9.51 7.13 21.22
C ASP A 126 -10.30 7.58 22.47
N ASP A 127 -10.81 6.62 23.26
CA ASP A 127 -11.61 6.87 24.49
C ASP A 127 -10.76 7.15 25.73
#